data_AF-A0A3M2VX67-F1
#
_entry.id   AF-A0A3M2VX67-F1
#
_cell.length_a   1.000
_cell.length_b   1.000
_cell.length_c   1.000
_cell.angle_alpha   90.00
_cell.angle_beta   90.00
_cell.angle_gamma   90.00
#
_symmetry.space_group_name_H-M   'P 1'
#
loop_
_entity.id
_entity.type
_entity.pdbx_description
1 polymer ?
#
loop_
_entity_poly.entity_id
_entity_poly.type
_entity_poly.pdbx_seq_one_letter_code
_entity_poly.pdbx_strand_id
1 'polypeptide(L)'
;MAFDWDLFVVAGNPAVHAGTPQAGSSNINAQNMFNSPDGLSFDEAGRLWIQTDGDSSNKGDFAGMGNNQMLCADPASGEIRRFLVGPVGCEITGISFAPDYKTMFIGIQHPGENGGSTFPEHLPNGKPRSSVMVITREDGGVIGA
;
A
#
# COMPACT_ATOMS: atom_id res chain seq x y z
N MET A 1 -0.53 1.93 -34.43
CA MET A 1 -1.08 1.37 -33.18
C MET A 1 -1.72 2.48 -32.42
N ALA A 2 -2.99 2.32 -32.05
CA ALA A 2 -3.68 3.19 -31.10
C ALA A 2 -4.03 2.32 -29.88
N PHE A 3 -4.14 2.95 -28.72
CA PHE A 3 -4.59 2.32 -27.49
C PHE A 3 -5.65 3.21 -26.86
N ASP A 4 -6.65 2.57 -26.27
CA ASP A 4 -7.60 3.23 -25.38
C ASP A 4 -6.99 3.29 -23.98
N TRP A 5 -7.26 4.37 -23.26
CA TRP A 5 -6.77 4.57 -21.90
C TRP A 5 -7.89 5.10 -21.02
N ASP A 6 -7.80 4.75 -19.74
CA ASP A 6 -8.68 5.23 -18.69
C ASP A 6 -7.88 5.43 -17.39
N LEU A 7 -8.49 6.11 -16.41
CA LEU A 7 -7.95 6.21 -15.06
C LEU A 7 -8.64 5.16 -14.19
N PHE A 8 -7.96 4.04 -13.98
CA PHE A 8 -8.44 2.95 -13.12
C PHE A 8 -8.85 3.44 -11.72
N VAL A 9 -8.07 4.37 -11.16
CA VAL A 9 -8.37 5.03 -9.88
C VAL A 9 -7.80 6.44 -9.87
N VAL A 10 -8.55 7.37 -9.28
CA VAL A 10 -8.06 8.67 -8.85
C VAL A 10 -8.03 8.66 -7.33
N ALA A 11 -6.82 8.60 -6.76
CA ALA A 11 -6.63 8.60 -5.30
C ALA A 11 -7.13 9.93 -4.68
N GLY A 12 -7.59 9.88 -3.43
CA GLY A 12 -8.11 11.06 -2.75
C GLY A 12 -8.57 10.77 -1.33
N ASN A 13 -9.04 11.82 -0.63
CA ASN A 13 -9.52 11.72 0.74
C ASN A 13 -11.00 12.10 0.84
N PRO A 14 -11.92 11.13 0.71
CA PRO A 14 -13.35 11.41 0.76
C PRO A 14 -13.84 11.78 2.17
N ALA A 15 -13.05 11.49 3.22
CA ALA A 15 -13.39 11.90 4.59
C ALA A 15 -13.14 13.39 4.83
N VAL A 16 -12.14 13.98 4.14
CA VAL A 16 -11.79 15.40 4.26
C VAL A 16 -12.45 16.25 3.16
N HIS A 17 -12.54 15.72 1.94
CA HIS A 17 -12.89 16.46 0.73
C HIS A 17 -14.18 15.99 0.07
N ALA A 18 -15.13 15.48 0.86
CA ALA A 18 -16.37 14.88 0.37
C ALA A 18 -17.08 15.73 -0.72
N GLY A 19 -17.38 15.10 -1.86
CA GLY A 19 -18.10 15.74 -2.97
C GLY A 19 -17.25 16.64 -3.87
N THR A 20 -15.92 16.69 -3.69
CA THR A 20 -15.00 17.41 -4.56
C THR A 20 -14.07 16.46 -5.32
N PRO A 21 -13.36 16.91 -6.37
CA PRO A 21 -12.37 16.07 -7.06
C PRO A 21 -11.27 15.50 -6.13
N GLN A 22 -10.93 16.20 -5.05
CA GLN A 22 -9.94 15.76 -4.07
C GLN A 22 -10.42 14.58 -3.20
N ALA A 23 -11.71 14.22 -3.25
CA ALA A 23 -12.22 12.99 -2.64
C ALA A 23 -11.73 11.72 -3.34
N GLY A 24 -11.30 11.83 -4.60
CA GLY A 24 -10.97 10.68 -5.45
C GLY A 24 -12.17 10.12 -6.22
N SER A 25 -11.93 9.09 -7.02
CA SER A 25 -12.95 8.38 -7.78
C SER A 25 -13.85 7.52 -6.88
N SER A 26 -14.97 7.02 -7.41
CA SER A 26 -16.00 6.30 -6.64
C SER A 26 -15.53 4.98 -6.00
N ASN A 27 -14.41 4.41 -6.46
CA ASN A 27 -13.78 3.24 -5.85
C ASN A 27 -12.85 3.59 -4.66
N ILE A 28 -12.70 4.88 -4.33
CA ILE A 28 -12.09 5.35 -3.08
C ILE A 28 -13.16 5.65 -2.03
N ASN A 29 -12.95 5.17 -0.81
CA ASN A 29 -13.80 5.40 0.35
C ASN A 29 -12.97 5.55 1.63
N ALA A 30 -13.62 5.90 2.74
CA ALA A 30 -12.94 6.12 4.02
C ALA A 30 -12.20 4.88 4.54
N GLN A 31 -12.57 3.67 4.09
CA GLN A 31 -11.94 2.43 4.52
C GLN A 31 -10.71 2.06 3.68
N ASN A 32 -10.60 2.52 2.43
CA ASN A 32 -9.50 2.14 1.53
C ASN A 32 -8.65 3.31 1.02
N MET A 33 -8.95 4.57 1.36
CA MET A 33 -8.23 5.73 0.85
C MET A 33 -6.72 5.69 1.08
N PHE A 34 -5.98 6.17 0.10
CA PHE A 34 -4.52 6.25 0.08
C PHE A 34 -4.08 7.45 -0.76
N ASN A 35 -2.80 7.78 -0.73
CA ASN A 35 -2.19 8.80 -1.58
C ASN A 35 -0.87 8.29 -2.17
N SER A 36 -0.43 8.92 -3.26
CA SER A 36 0.83 8.61 -3.97
C SER A 36 1.06 7.11 -4.23
N PRO A 37 0.21 6.44 -5.03
CA PRO A 37 0.53 5.11 -5.53
C PRO A 37 1.83 5.16 -6.32
N ASP A 38 2.75 4.24 -6.02
CA ASP A 38 4.06 4.13 -6.64
C ASP A 38 4.24 2.71 -7.23
N GLY A 39 4.62 1.75 -6.38
CA GLY A 39 4.91 0.40 -6.83
C GLY A 39 3.66 -0.38 -7.26
N LEU A 40 3.75 -1.08 -8.40
CA LEU A 40 2.69 -1.96 -8.90
C LEU A 40 3.23 -3.37 -9.19
N SER A 41 2.41 -4.39 -8.96
CA SER A 41 2.67 -5.75 -9.46
C SER A 41 1.39 -6.56 -9.62
N PHE A 42 1.42 -7.47 -10.57
CA PHE A 42 0.41 -8.52 -10.68
C PHE A 42 0.89 -9.82 -10.03
N ASP A 43 -0.07 -10.63 -9.57
CA ASP A 43 0.15 -12.06 -9.34
C ASP A 43 -0.51 -12.90 -10.45
N GLU A 44 -0.33 -14.23 -10.40
CA GLU A 44 -0.88 -15.15 -11.42
C GLU A 44 -2.40 -15.16 -11.48
N ALA A 45 -3.09 -14.78 -10.41
CA ALA A 45 -4.55 -14.70 -10.40
C ALA A 45 -5.08 -13.37 -10.95
N GLY A 46 -4.20 -12.45 -11.35
CA GLY A 46 -4.58 -11.16 -11.93
C GLY A 46 -4.93 -10.09 -10.89
N ARG A 47 -4.63 -10.30 -9.60
CA ARG A 47 -4.77 -9.24 -8.59
C ARG A 47 -3.69 -8.18 -8.81
N LEU A 48 -4.09 -6.91 -8.76
CA LEU A 48 -3.18 -5.77 -8.85
C LEU A 48 -2.79 -5.31 -7.44
N TRP A 49 -1.51 -5.47 -7.10
CA TRP A 49 -0.94 -5.00 -5.84
C TRP A 49 -0.41 -3.57 -6.01
N ILE A 50 -0.88 -2.65 -5.18
CA ILE A 50 -0.58 -1.21 -5.23
C ILE A 50 0.18 -0.84 -3.95
N GLN A 51 1.38 -0.28 -4.09
CA GLN A 51 2.23 0.16 -2.98
C GLN A 51 2.28 1.70 -2.95
N THR A 52 2.44 2.30 -1.78
CA THR A 52 2.40 3.77 -1.64
C THR A 52 3.70 4.35 -1.11
N ASP A 53 4.08 5.49 -1.67
CA ASP A 53 5.11 6.42 -1.16
C ASP A 53 4.49 7.82 -1.01
N GLY A 54 3.61 7.92 -0.03
CA GLY A 54 2.78 9.07 0.25
C GLY A 54 3.14 9.79 1.53
N ASP A 55 2.45 10.92 1.73
CA ASP A 55 2.49 11.66 2.98
C ASP A 55 1.85 10.83 4.09
N SER A 56 2.68 10.47 5.07
CA SER A 56 2.32 9.66 6.24
C SER A 56 2.05 10.50 7.50
N SER A 57 1.86 11.82 7.36
CA SER A 57 1.58 12.72 8.50
C SER A 57 0.25 12.41 9.19
N ASN A 58 -0.67 11.77 8.46
CA ASN A 58 -2.03 11.46 8.88
C ASN A 58 -2.79 12.71 9.36
N LYS A 59 -2.54 13.87 8.71
CA LYS A 59 -3.10 15.18 9.03
C LYS A 59 -3.49 15.92 7.75
N GLY A 60 -4.31 16.97 7.89
CA GLY A 60 -4.72 17.80 6.75
C GLY A 60 -5.38 16.95 5.67
N ASP A 61 -4.90 17.09 4.43
CA ASP A 61 -5.41 16.34 3.27
C ASP A 61 -5.24 14.81 3.40
N PHE A 62 -4.31 14.36 4.25
CA PHE A 62 -3.99 12.94 4.44
C PHE A 62 -4.58 12.39 5.74
N ALA A 63 -5.45 13.15 6.42
CA ALA A 63 -6.07 12.72 7.67
C ALA A 63 -6.86 11.41 7.46
N GLY A 64 -6.54 10.41 8.28
CA GLY A 64 -7.13 9.07 8.24
C GLY A 64 -6.42 8.07 7.32
N MET A 65 -5.43 8.48 6.52
CA MET A 65 -4.70 7.56 5.63
C MET A 65 -3.62 6.75 6.35
N GLY A 66 -3.08 7.27 7.46
CA GLY A 66 -2.06 6.59 8.26
C GLY A 66 -0.68 6.57 7.60
N ASN A 67 0.12 5.54 7.90
CA ASN A 67 1.40 5.30 7.26
C ASN A 67 1.21 4.78 5.83
N ASN A 68 2.31 4.76 5.07
CA ASN A 68 2.38 4.05 3.80
C ASN A 68 1.98 2.58 3.89
N GLN A 69 1.45 2.07 2.79
CA GLN A 69 0.62 0.89 2.77
C GLN A 69 0.75 0.14 1.45
N MET A 70 0.22 -1.07 1.44
CA MET A 70 -0.04 -1.81 0.21
C MET A 70 -1.50 -2.25 0.18
N LEU A 71 -2.11 -2.07 -0.98
CA LEU A 71 -3.48 -2.42 -1.30
C LEU A 71 -3.50 -3.50 -2.37
N CYS A 72 -4.61 -4.20 -2.46
CA CYS A 72 -4.90 -5.17 -3.50
C CYS A 72 -6.17 -4.73 -4.21
N ALA A 73 -6.11 -4.71 -5.53
CA ALA A 73 -7.21 -4.31 -6.39
C ALA A 73 -7.61 -5.44 -7.34
N ASP A 74 -8.90 -5.49 -7.65
CA ASP A 74 -9.44 -6.26 -8.76
C ASP A 74 -9.55 -5.34 -9.99
N PRO A 75 -8.74 -5.56 -11.04
CA PRO A 75 -8.77 -4.71 -12.24
C PRO A 75 -10.11 -4.72 -12.99
N ALA A 76 -10.90 -5.79 -12.88
CA ALA A 76 -12.15 -5.91 -13.62
C ALA A 76 -13.29 -5.14 -12.96
N SER A 77 -13.36 -5.16 -11.63
CA SER A 77 -14.41 -4.47 -10.86
C SER A 77 -14.01 -3.07 -10.38
N GLY A 78 -12.71 -2.78 -10.31
CA GLY A 78 -12.19 -1.56 -9.71
C GLY A 78 -12.20 -1.57 -8.18
N GLU A 79 -12.57 -2.68 -7.53
CA GLU A 79 -12.56 -2.81 -6.07
C GLU A 79 -11.12 -2.74 -5.55
N ILE A 80 -10.89 -1.97 -4.47
CA ILE A 80 -9.58 -1.82 -3.83
C ILE A 80 -9.73 -2.07 -2.33
N ARG A 81 -8.90 -2.97 -1.79
CA ARG A 81 -8.82 -3.26 -0.35
C ARG A 81 -7.41 -3.02 0.17
N ARG A 82 -7.29 -2.33 1.31
CA ARG A 82 -6.01 -2.21 2.02
C ARG A 82 -5.61 -3.56 2.59
N PHE A 83 -4.37 -3.98 2.36
CA PHE A 83 -3.86 -5.29 2.77
C PHE A 83 -2.78 -5.19 3.87
N LEU A 84 -1.86 -4.23 3.75
CA LEU A 84 -0.72 -4.03 4.64
C LEU A 84 -0.56 -2.54 4.95
N VAL A 85 -0.14 -2.22 6.19
CA VAL A 85 0.33 -0.87 6.58
C VAL A 85 1.73 -1.02 7.16
N GLY A 86 2.66 -0.18 6.71
CA GLY A 86 4.06 -0.19 7.11
C GLY A 86 4.33 0.50 8.45
N PRO A 87 5.57 0.36 8.97
CA PRO A 87 6.02 1.09 10.15
C PRO A 87 6.12 2.60 9.91
N VAL A 88 6.37 3.35 10.99
CA VAL A 88 6.51 4.82 10.93
C VAL A 88 7.64 5.22 9.99
N GLY A 89 7.34 6.19 9.12
CA GLY A 89 8.31 6.85 8.23
C GLY A 89 8.88 5.94 7.14
N CYS A 90 8.27 4.79 6.85
CA CYS A 90 8.64 4.03 5.66
C CYS A 90 7.80 4.45 4.45
N GLU A 91 8.26 4.08 3.26
CA GLU A 91 7.40 3.72 2.14
C GLU A 91 7.27 2.19 2.05
N ILE A 92 6.23 1.72 1.35
CA ILE A 92 6.12 0.33 0.94
C ILE A 92 6.56 0.26 -0.51
N THR A 93 7.53 -0.60 -0.84
CA THR A 93 8.06 -0.68 -2.21
C THR A 93 8.80 -1.99 -2.45
N GLY A 94 8.84 -2.44 -3.70
CA GLY A 94 9.55 -3.66 -4.10
C GLY A 94 8.83 -4.93 -3.69
N ILE A 95 8.07 -5.51 -4.62
CA ILE A 95 7.28 -6.72 -4.42
C ILE A 95 7.78 -7.87 -5.31
N SER A 96 7.73 -9.09 -4.79
CA SER A 96 7.97 -10.33 -5.54
C SER A 96 7.21 -11.49 -4.91
N PHE A 97 6.95 -12.55 -5.66
CA PHE A 97 6.26 -13.74 -5.18
C PHE A 97 7.14 -14.98 -5.33
N ALA A 98 7.01 -15.92 -4.40
CA ALA A 98 7.43 -17.28 -4.67
C ALA A 98 6.57 -17.88 -5.80
N PRO A 99 7.07 -18.86 -6.59
CA PRO A 99 6.35 -19.40 -7.74
C PRO A 99 4.98 -20.02 -7.43
N ASP A 100 4.74 -20.44 -6.18
CA ASP A 100 3.46 -21.01 -5.74
C ASP A 100 2.48 -19.95 -5.19
N TYR A 101 2.88 -18.67 -5.18
CA TYR A 101 2.14 -17.53 -4.66
C TYR A 101 1.70 -17.65 -3.19
N LYS A 102 2.29 -18.57 -2.43
CA LYS A 102 2.05 -18.73 -0.98
C LYS A 102 2.93 -17.81 -0.13
N THR A 103 3.93 -17.21 -0.75
CA THR A 103 4.86 -16.28 -0.11
C THR A 103 4.98 -15.02 -0.96
N MET A 104 4.75 -13.87 -0.33
CA MET A 104 5.05 -12.56 -0.89
C MET A 104 6.26 -11.97 -0.17
N PHE A 105 7.21 -11.47 -0.95
CA PHE A 105 8.33 -10.65 -0.50
C PHE A 105 7.98 -9.19 -0.76
N ILE A 106 8.03 -8.35 0.28
CA ILE A 106 7.70 -6.91 0.17
C ILE A 106 8.75 -6.07 0.89
N GLY A 107 9.23 -5.00 0.26
CA GLY A 107 10.19 -4.10 0.86
C GLY A 107 9.53 -3.05 1.77
N ILE A 108 10.22 -2.78 2.87
CA ILE A 108 10.00 -1.65 3.77
C ILE A 108 11.22 -0.75 3.62
N GLN A 109 11.07 0.38 2.95
CA GLN A 109 12.19 1.29 2.71
C GLN A 109 12.23 2.38 3.79
N HIS A 110 13.45 2.76 4.18
CA HIS A 110 13.77 3.88 5.08
C HIS A 110 12.88 4.05 6.32
N PRO A 111 12.54 2.99 7.08
CA PRO A 111 11.74 3.14 8.29
C PRO A 111 12.37 4.17 9.23
N GLY A 112 11.56 5.13 9.69
CA GLY A 112 12.02 6.22 10.55
C GLY A 112 12.94 7.23 9.86
N GLU A 113 12.73 7.55 8.58
CA GLU A 113 13.47 8.62 7.86
C GLU A 113 13.61 9.92 8.68
N ASN A 114 12.57 10.24 9.45
CA ASN A 114 12.45 11.43 10.29
C ASN A 114 12.47 11.07 11.80
N GLY A 115 13.02 9.91 12.13
CA GLY A 115 12.94 9.31 13.46
C GLY A 115 11.61 8.60 13.72
N GLY A 116 11.39 8.17 14.97
CA GLY A 116 10.12 7.56 15.39
C GLY A 116 9.95 6.08 15.03
N SER A 117 11.00 5.42 14.52
CA SER A 117 11.00 3.97 14.27
C SER A 117 12.24 3.30 14.84
N THR A 118 12.04 2.09 15.34
CA THR A 118 13.10 1.13 15.72
C THR A 118 12.91 -0.20 15.00
N PHE A 119 12.08 -0.21 13.93
CA PHE A 119 11.78 -1.39 13.13
C PHE A 119 13.04 -1.94 12.42
N PRO A 120 13.20 -3.27 12.29
CA PRO A 120 12.28 -4.31 12.76
C PRO A 120 12.59 -4.83 14.17
N GLU A 121 13.75 -4.50 14.73
CA GLU A 121 14.27 -5.17 15.93
C GLU A 121 13.67 -4.61 17.23
N HIS A 122 13.13 -3.40 17.21
CA HIS A 122 12.48 -2.72 18.34
C HIS A 122 13.35 -2.63 19.61
N LEU A 123 14.67 -2.60 19.45
CA LEU A 123 15.60 -2.40 20.56
C LEU A 123 15.42 -1.00 21.17
N PRO A 124 15.65 -0.83 22.49
CA PRO A 124 15.65 0.49 23.13
C PRO A 124 16.65 1.43 22.46
N ASN A 125 16.19 2.59 21.99
CA ASN A 125 16.98 3.55 21.18
C ASN A 125 17.67 2.89 19.96
N GLY A 126 17.05 1.82 19.42
CA GLY A 126 17.58 1.05 18.30
C GLY A 126 17.60 1.85 17.00
N LYS A 127 18.51 1.47 16.10
CA LYS A 127 18.58 2.03 14.75
C LYS A 127 17.57 1.27 13.85
N PRO A 128 16.64 1.96 13.17
CA PRO A 128 15.75 1.29 12.24
C PRO A 128 16.49 0.87 10.96
N ARG A 129 16.00 -0.18 10.30
CA ARG A 129 16.65 -0.77 9.13
C ARG A 129 15.63 -1.11 8.05
N SER A 130 15.86 -0.62 6.84
CA SER A 130 15.16 -1.09 5.65
C SER A 130 15.25 -2.62 5.57
N SER A 131 14.15 -3.27 5.20
CA SER A 131 14.03 -4.72 5.27
C SER A 131 13.18 -5.25 4.13
N VAL A 132 13.46 -6.46 3.68
CA VAL A 132 12.54 -7.25 2.86
C VAL A 132 11.78 -8.18 3.79
N MET A 133 10.46 -8.07 3.78
CA MET A 133 9.55 -8.84 4.63
C MET A 133 8.99 -10.02 3.87
N VAL A 134 8.72 -11.10 4.59
CA VAL A 134 8.07 -12.30 4.07
C VAL A 134 6.65 -12.32 4.63
N ILE A 135 5.65 -12.30 3.75
CA ILE A 135 4.24 -12.42 4.11
C ILE A 135 3.74 -13.78 3.64
N THR A 136 3.18 -14.54 4.59
CA THR A 136 2.59 -15.86 4.40
C THR A 136 1.25 -15.94 5.13
N ARG A 137 0.32 -16.77 4.65
CA ARG A 137 -0.88 -17.12 5.42
C ARG A 137 -0.56 -18.21 6.44
N GLU A 138 -1.21 -18.17 7.60
CA GLU A 138 -1.06 -19.20 8.64
C GLU A 138 -1.54 -20.59 8.16
N ASP A 139 -2.52 -20.62 7.26
CA ASP A 139 -3.05 -21.85 6.67
C ASP A 139 -2.24 -22.37 5.46
N GLY A 140 -1.15 -21.68 5.08
CA GLY A 140 -0.32 -22.03 3.93
C GLY A 140 -1.00 -21.88 2.56
N GLY A 141 -2.11 -21.13 2.49
CA GLY A 141 -2.80 -20.80 1.26
C GLY A 141 -2.09 -19.72 0.43
N VAL A 142 -2.63 -19.46 -0.77
CA VAL A 142 -2.15 -18.40 -1.67
C VAL A 142 -2.46 -17.03 -1.07
N ILE A 143 -1.49 -16.10 -1.12
CA ILE A 143 -1.65 -14.75 -0.57
C ILE A 143 -2.72 -13.98 -1.35
N GLY A 144 -3.66 -13.35 -0.64
CA GLY A 144 -4.73 -12.55 -1.24
C GLY A 144 -5.90 -13.35 -1.86
N ALA A 145 -5.87 -14.68 -1.80
CA ALA A 145 -6.94 -15.57 -2.29
C ALA A 145 -8.05 -15.83 -1.25
#